data_AF-A0A150AAY9-F1
#
_entry.id   AF-A0A150AAY9-F1
#
_cell.length_a   1.000
_cell.length_b   1.000
_cell.length_c   1.000
_cell.angle_alpha   90.00
_cell.angle_beta   90.00
_cell.angle_gamma   90.00
#
_symmetry.space_group_name_H-M   'P 1'
#
loop_
_entity.id
_entity.type
_entity.pdbx_description
1 polymer ?
#
loop_
_entity_poly.entity_id
_entity_poly.type
_entity_poly.pdbx_seq_one_letter_code
_entity_poly.pdbx_strand_id
1 'polypeptide(L)'
;MKKQFITLLLSIATLFSSFAFAGTLNTANEKNSKLIRMVDKADKNDWKTLNLAARLSINWNADLELAKQWLQASIKINDNPEAYEILGDYHLRKGDAKKAYEHYYKAAKMGLFKLDKKDLDRIQRKVLLFGRSL
;
A
#
# COMPACT_ATOMS: atom_id res chain seq x y z
N MET A 1 -53.76 9.50 35.89
CA MET A 1 -53.01 9.44 34.61
C MET A 1 -52.47 10.86 34.36
N LYS A 2 -51.18 11.18 34.25
CA LYS A 2 -49.93 10.48 33.91
C LYS A 2 -48.83 11.10 34.80
N LYS A 3 -48.27 10.32 35.72
CA LYS A 3 -46.88 9.81 35.72
C LYS A 3 -45.81 10.91 35.87
N GLN A 4 -45.28 10.96 37.10
CA GLN A 4 -44.10 11.67 37.54
C GLN A 4 -42.90 11.35 36.64
N PHE A 5 -42.15 12.37 36.25
CA PHE A 5 -40.89 12.21 35.52
C PHE A 5 -39.85 11.59 36.45
N ILE A 6 -39.60 10.30 36.24
CA ILE A 6 -38.52 9.56 36.89
C ILE A 6 -37.22 9.98 36.24
N THR A 7 -36.38 10.65 37.03
CA THR A 7 -34.97 10.89 36.78
C THR A 7 -34.25 9.55 36.64
N LEU A 8 -33.66 9.25 35.48
CA LEU A 8 -32.73 8.15 35.33
C LEU A 8 -31.38 8.69 34.85
N LEU A 9 -30.48 8.85 35.82
CA LEU A 9 -29.04 8.88 35.64
C LEU A 9 -28.60 7.57 34.96
N LEU A 10 -28.02 7.66 33.77
CA LEU A 10 -27.05 6.67 33.30
C LEU A 10 -25.81 7.40 32.79
N SER A 11 -24.94 7.71 33.74
CA SER A 11 -23.57 8.14 33.52
C SER A 11 -22.79 7.01 32.84
N ILE A 12 -22.70 7.06 31.51
CA ILE A 12 -21.68 6.29 30.79
C ILE A 12 -20.40 7.13 30.80
N ALA A 13 -19.71 7.05 31.94
CA ALA A 13 -18.29 7.31 31.99
C ALA A 13 -17.58 6.13 31.31
N THR A 14 -17.36 6.24 30.00
CA THR A 14 -16.21 5.56 29.39
C THR A 14 -15.28 6.66 28.90
N LEU A 15 -14.30 6.92 29.75
CA LEU A 15 -13.08 7.62 29.39
C LEU A 15 -12.41 6.79 28.30
N PHE A 16 -12.72 7.08 27.03
CA PHE A 16 -11.82 6.71 25.96
C PHE A 16 -10.58 7.57 26.15
N SER A 17 -9.58 6.94 26.74
CA SER A 17 -8.25 7.48 26.85
C SER A 17 -7.77 7.87 25.45
N SER A 18 -7.73 9.18 25.20
CA SER A 18 -7.22 9.80 23.98
C SER A 18 -5.71 9.60 23.89
N PHE A 19 -5.25 8.37 23.76
CA PHE A 19 -3.85 8.06 23.52
C PHE A 19 -3.57 8.19 22.00
N ALA A 20 -2.95 9.31 21.63
CA ALA A 20 -2.06 9.47 20.47
C ALA A 20 -2.55 9.14 19.03
N PHE A 21 -3.83 8.81 18.78
CA PHE A 21 -4.32 8.45 17.44
C PHE A 21 -4.59 9.63 16.49
N ALA A 22 -4.72 10.86 17.01
CA ALA A 22 -5.01 12.03 16.18
C ALA A 22 -3.83 12.45 15.27
N GLY A 23 -2.58 12.30 15.74
CA GLY A 23 -1.38 12.68 14.98
C GLY A 23 -1.06 11.74 13.80
N THR A 24 -1.34 10.44 13.96
CA THR A 24 -1.10 9.43 12.91
C THR A 24 -2.14 9.50 11.80
N LEU A 25 -3.41 9.77 12.13
CA LEU A 25 -4.47 9.97 11.14
C LEU A 25 -4.22 11.22 10.28
N ASN A 26 -3.85 12.34 10.91
CA ASN A 26 -3.67 13.60 10.19
C ASN A 26 -2.50 13.52 9.18
N THR A 27 -1.39 12.89 9.58
CA THR A 27 -0.21 12.70 8.72
C THR A 27 -0.43 11.68 7.60
N ALA A 28 -1.17 10.60 7.84
CA ALA A 28 -1.55 9.64 6.79
C ALA A 28 -2.44 10.30 5.73
N ASN A 29 -3.38 11.16 6.16
CA ASN A 29 -4.27 11.88 5.27
C ASN A 29 -3.51 12.89 4.37
N GLU A 30 -2.54 13.61 4.93
CA GLU A 30 -1.70 14.54 4.15
C GLU A 30 -0.84 13.81 3.09
N LYS A 31 -0.20 12.70 3.49
CA LYS A 31 0.59 11.86 2.57
C LYS A 31 -0.26 11.33 1.42
N ASN A 32 -1.45 10.80 1.71
CA ASN A 32 -2.39 10.30 0.71
C ASN A 32 -2.80 11.42 -0.26
N SER A 33 -3.16 12.59 0.27
CA SER A 33 -3.57 13.75 -0.54
C SER A 33 -2.47 14.19 -1.51
N LYS A 34 -1.20 14.17 -1.07
CA LYS A 34 -0.06 14.49 -1.94
C LYS A 34 0.11 13.48 -3.07
N LEU A 35 -0.02 12.19 -2.77
CA LEU A 35 0.12 11.12 -3.77
C LEU A 35 -1.03 11.11 -4.79
N ILE A 36 -2.26 11.35 -4.34
CA ILE A 36 -3.43 11.49 -5.23
C ILE A 36 -3.20 12.65 -6.21
N ARG A 37 -2.80 13.83 -5.71
CA ARG A 37 -2.51 14.99 -6.59
C ARG A 37 -1.38 14.72 -7.59
N MET A 38 -0.40 13.88 -7.23
CA MET A 38 0.67 13.48 -8.14
C MET A 38 0.12 12.62 -9.28
N VAL A 39 -0.77 11.67 -8.97
CA VAL A 39 -1.43 10.82 -9.96
C VAL A 39 -2.40 11.61 -10.83
N ASP A 40 -3.21 12.51 -10.24
CA ASP A 40 -4.20 13.32 -10.98
C ASP A 40 -3.57 14.27 -12.01
N LYS A 41 -2.33 14.71 -11.76
CA LYS A 41 -1.57 15.58 -12.68
C LYS A 41 -0.82 14.80 -13.77
N ALA A 42 -0.70 13.48 -13.63
CA ALA A 42 0.03 12.65 -14.57
C ALA A 42 -0.79 12.43 -15.85
N ASP A 43 -0.10 12.09 -16.94
CA ASP A 43 -0.81 11.61 -18.14
C ASP A 43 -1.54 10.30 -17.81
N LYS A 44 -2.71 10.09 -18.43
CA LYS A 44 -3.54 8.90 -18.21
C LYS A 44 -2.81 7.57 -18.49
N ASN A 45 -1.77 7.59 -19.33
CA ASN A 45 -0.95 6.43 -19.68
C ASN A 45 0.38 6.39 -18.92
N ASP A 46 0.60 7.30 -17.96
CA ASP A 46 1.83 7.34 -17.16
C ASP A 46 1.81 6.30 -16.04
N TRP A 47 2.01 5.05 -16.44
CA TRP A 47 2.13 3.91 -15.52
C TRP A 47 3.31 4.05 -14.54
N LYS A 48 4.34 4.85 -14.88
CA LYS A 48 5.49 5.06 -14.00
C LYS A 48 5.12 5.91 -12.80
N THR A 49 4.32 6.96 -12.99
CA THR A 49 3.80 7.75 -11.88
C THR A 49 2.88 6.93 -10.97
N LEU A 50 2.07 6.02 -11.53
CA LEU A 50 1.27 5.08 -10.74
C LEU A 50 2.15 4.14 -9.89
N ASN A 51 3.20 3.56 -10.49
CA ASN A 51 4.18 2.73 -9.76
C ASN A 51 4.86 3.52 -8.63
N LEU A 52 5.30 4.74 -8.92
CA LEU A 52 5.94 5.62 -7.94
C LEU A 52 4.98 5.96 -6.78
N ALA A 53 3.74 6.32 -7.08
CA ALA A 53 2.71 6.62 -6.08
C ALA A 53 2.46 5.42 -5.16
N ALA A 54 2.31 4.23 -5.74
CA ALA A 54 2.09 3.00 -4.98
C ALA A 54 3.29 2.68 -4.07
N ARG A 55 4.52 2.76 -4.60
CA ARG A 55 5.74 2.52 -3.84
C ARG A 55 5.86 3.48 -2.65
N LEU A 56 5.60 4.77 -2.86
CA LEU A 56 5.63 5.77 -1.80
C LEU A 56 4.54 5.50 -0.76
N SER A 57 3.32 5.16 -1.19
CA SER A 57 2.23 4.81 -0.27
C SER A 57 2.59 3.62 0.64
N ILE A 58 3.15 2.55 0.06
CA ILE A 58 3.60 1.36 0.80
C ILE A 58 4.73 1.70 1.78
N ASN A 59 5.73 2.45 1.34
CA ASN A 59 6.87 2.84 2.18
C ASN A 59 6.46 3.73 3.33
N TRP A 60 5.54 4.67 3.09
CA TRP A 60 5.09 5.63 4.10
C TRP A 60 4.01 5.09 5.03
N ASN A 61 3.58 3.84 4.83
CA ASN A 61 2.42 3.25 5.50
C ASN A 61 1.17 4.11 5.38
N ALA A 62 0.95 4.65 4.19
CA ALA A 62 -0.23 5.45 3.88
C ALA A 62 -1.39 4.51 3.50
N ASP A 63 -2.14 4.78 2.45
CA ASP A 63 -3.21 3.88 2.00
C ASP A 63 -2.68 2.73 1.12
N LEU A 64 -2.55 1.55 1.74
CA LEU A 64 -2.09 0.33 1.06
C LEU A 64 -3.07 -0.17 -0.01
N GLU A 65 -4.38 -0.02 0.19
CA GLU A 65 -5.37 -0.50 -0.78
C GLU A 65 -5.40 0.41 -2.01
N LEU A 66 -5.26 1.73 -1.81
CA LEU A 66 -5.05 2.67 -2.92
C LEU A 66 -3.76 2.38 -3.69
N ALA A 67 -2.67 2.03 -2.98
CA ALA A 67 -1.43 1.61 -3.63
C ALA A 67 -1.66 0.42 -4.57
N LYS A 68 -2.41 -0.58 -4.11
CA LYS A 68 -2.77 -1.75 -4.93
C LYS A 68 -3.61 -1.37 -6.15
N GLN A 69 -4.56 -0.45 -6.01
CA GLN A 69 -5.37 0.04 -7.14
C GLN A 69 -4.50 0.72 -8.20
N TRP A 70 -3.54 1.56 -7.80
CA TRP A 70 -2.59 2.16 -8.74
C TRP A 70 -1.72 1.13 -9.46
N LEU A 71 -1.26 0.08 -8.76
CA LEU A 71 -0.51 -1.02 -9.40
C LEU A 71 -1.37 -1.79 -10.40
N GLN A 72 -2.64 -2.03 -10.09
CA GLN A 72 -3.57 -2.66 -11.03
C GLN A 72 -3.81 -1.79 -12.27
N ALA A 73 -3.93 -0.47 -12.09
CA ALA A 73 -4.04 0.46 -13.20
C ALA A 73 -2.75 0.51 -14.05
N SER A 74 -1.58 0.55 -13.41
CA SER A 74 -0.27 0.49 -14.06
C SER A 74 -0.14 -0.75 -14.94
N ILE A 75 -0.46 -1.93 -14.42
CA ILE A 75 -0.41 -3.20 -15.16
C ILE A 75 -1.37 -3.21 -16.37
N LYS A 76 -2.56 -2.61 -16.23
CA LYS A 76 -3.51 -2.49 -17.34
C LYS A 76 -3.00 -1.59 -18.47
N ILE A 77 -2.30 -0.51 -18.13
CA ILE A 77 -1.70 0.41 -19.09
C ILE A 77 -0.46 -0.23 -19.73
N ASN A 78 0.38 -0.87 -18.91
CA ASN A 78 1.60 -1.54 -19.33
C ASN A 78 1.92 -2.71 -18.39
N ASP A 79 1.94 -3.93 -18.91
CA ASP A 79 2.34 -5.11 -18.14
C ASP A 79 3.86 -5.10 -17.89
N ASN A 80 4.27 -4.48 -16.77
CA ASN A 80 5.66 -4.14 -16.48
C ASN A 80 6.20 -4.87 -15.23
N PRO A 81 7.51 -5.23 -15.21
CA PRO A 81 8.11 -5.94 -14.08
C PRO A 81 8.13 -5.11 -12.79
N GLU A 82 8.23 -3.78 -12.87
CA GLU A 82 8.30 -2.90 -11.70
C GLU A 82 7.01 -2.97 -10.86
N ALA A 83 5.85 -2.97 -11.51
CA ALA A 83 4.56 -3.08 -10.81
C ALA A 83 4.44 -4.39 -10.03
N TYR A 84 4.95 -5.51 -10.58
CA TYR A 84 4.98 -6.78 -9.85
C TYR A 84 6.00 -6.78 -8.71
N GLU A 85 7.14 -6.12 -8.87
CA GLU A 85 8.07 -5.94 -7.75
C GLU A 85 7.38 -5.20 -6.60
N ILE A 86 6.67 -4.11 -6.89
CA ILE A 86 5.97 -3.32 -5.87
C ILE A 86 4.77 -4.08 -5.29
N LEU A 87 4.06 -4.91 -6.06
CA LEU A 87 3.04 -5.82 -5.51
C LEU A 87 3.65 -6.81 -4.50
N GLY A 88 4.87 -7.27 -4.74
CA GLY A 88 5.59 -8.06 -3.76
C GLY A 88 5.84 -7.29 -2.46
N ASP A 89 6.27 -6.02 -2.57
CA ASP A 89 6.47 -5.13 -1.41
C ASP A 89 5.15 -4.89 -0.65
N TYR A 90 4.03 -4.73 -1.37
CA TYR A 90 2.68 -4.62 -0.79
C TYR A 90 2.31 -5.88 0.02
N HIS A 91 2.51 -7.07 -0.55
CA HIS A 91 2.17 -8.32 0.12
C HIS A 91 3.05 -8.58 1.34
N LEU A 92 4.33 -8.25 1.25
CA LEU A 92 5.24 -8.29 2.38
C LEU A 92 4.76 -7.37 3.52
N ARG A 93 4.30 -6.15 3.18
CA ARG A 93 3.75 -5.22 4.17
C ARG A 93 2.51 -5.75 4.88
N LYS A 94 1.74 -6.62 4.22
CA LYS A 94 0.58 -7.32 4.80
C LYS A 94 0.94 -8.63 5.51
N GLY A 95 2.23 -8.97 5.61
CA GLY A 95 2.70 -10.21 6.22
C GLY A 95 2.53 -11.46 5.35
N ASP A 96 2.15 -11.31 4.09
CA ASP A 96 1.93 -12.41 3.16
C ASP A 96 3.21 -12.68 2.34
N ALA A 97 4.20 -13.31 3.00
CA ALA A 97 5.50 -13.61 2.39
C ALA A 97 5.39 -14.52 1.16
N LYS A 98 4.41 -15.43 1.14
CA LYS A 98 4.14 -16.31 -0.01
C LYS A 98 3.75 -15.51 -1.24
N LYS A 99 2.74 -14.64 -1.14
CA LYS A 99 2.37 -13.79 -2.28
C LYS A 99 3.46 -12.79 -2.62
N ALA A 100 4.22 -12.31 -1.64
CA ALA A 100 5.38 -11.47 -1.91
C ALA A 100 6.37 -12.17 -2.85
N TYR A 101 6.75 -13.41 -2.52
CA TYR A 101 7.58 -14.27 -3.37
C TYR A 101 6.98 -14.47 -4.77
N GLU A 102 5.71 -14.82 -4.87
CA GLU A 102 5.05 -15.06 -6.18
C GLU A 102 5.16 -13.84 -7.10
N HIS A 103 4.98 -12.64 -6.55
CA HIS A 103 5.08 -11.39 -7.28
C HIS A 103 6.53 -10.99 -7.61
N TYR A 104 7.49 -11.14 -6.69
CA TYR A 104 8.90 -10.93 -7.00
C TYR A 104 9.40 -11.89 -8.07
N TYR A 105 8.98 -13.16 -8.02
CA TYR A 105 9.34 -14.15 -9.02
C TYR A 105 8.77 -13.79 -10.40
N LYS A 106 7.51 -13.33 -10.46
CA LYS A 106 6.93 -12.81 -11.71
C LYS A 106 7.71 -11.61 -12.24
N ALA A 107 8.07 -10.65 -11.39
CA ALA A 107 8.87 -9.49 -11.76
C ALA A 107 10.23 -9.91 -12.37
N ALA A 108 10.93 -10.86 -11.73
CA ALA A 108 12.21 -11.36 -12.21
C ALA A 108 12.10 -12.02 -13.59
N LYS A 109 11.09 -12.88 -13.80
CA LYS A 109 10.85 -13.54 -15.09
C LYS A 109 10.59 -12.52 -16.21
N MET A 110 9.79 -11.48 -15.93
CA MET A 110 9.49 -10.43 -16.90
C MET A 110 10.70 -9.53 -17.18
N GLY A 111 11.54 -9.32 -16.18
CA GLY A 111 12.70 -8.43 -16.24
C GLY A 111 13.96 -9.04 -16.84
N LEU A 112 14.03 -10.37 -17.01
CA LEU A 112 15.26 -11.11 -17.35
C LEU A 112 16.03 -10.54 -18.56
N PHE A 113 15.32 -10.00 -19.56
CA PHE A 113 15.91 -9.39 -20.75
C PHE A 113 15.53 -7.92 -20.96
N LYS A 114 14.84 -7.31 -19.99
CA LYS A 114 14.28 -5.94 -20.10
C LYS A 114 14.85 -4.97 -19.09
N LEU A 115 15.25 -5.47 -17.93
CA LEU A 115 15.81 -4.65 -16.85
C LEU A 115 17.32 -4.56 -16.97
N ASP A 116 17.88 -3.49 -16.43
CA ASP A 116 19.30 -3.43 -16.22
C ASP A 116 19.72 -4.46 -15.14
N LYS A 117 21.03 -4.72 -15.09
CA LYS A 117 21.59 -5.69 -14.13
C LYS A 117 21.26 -5.32 -12.68
N LYS A 118 21.26 -4.04 -12.33
CA LYS A 118 21.06 -3.57 -10.95
C LYS A 118 19.63 -3.87 -10.47
N ASP A 119 18.66 -3.60 -11.33
CA ASP A 119 17.25 -3.88 -11.06
C ASP A 119 16.99 -5.39 -11.00
N LEU A 120 17.56 -6.16 -11.92
CA LEU A 120 17.44 -7.61 -11.91
C LEU A 120 18.04 -8.22 -10.64
N ASP A 121 19.25 -7.82 -10.26
CA ASP A 121 19.93 -8.29 -9.05
C ASP A 121 19.12 -7.94 -7.79
N ARG A 122 18.48 -6.76 -7.75
CA ARG A 122 17.60 -6.35 -6.64
C ARG A 122 16.43 -7.32 -6.50
N ILE A 123 15.73 -7.61 -7.60
CA ILE A 123 14.55 -8.48 -7.58
C ILE A 123 14.96 -9.91 -7.24
N GLN A 124 16.07 -10.42 -7.79
CA GLN A 124 16.59 -11.76 -7.49
C GLN A 124 16.88 -11.94 -5.99
N ARG A 125 17.47 -10.94 -5.32
CA ARG A 125 17.66 -10.99 -3.87
C ARG A 125 16.34 -11.13 -3.11
N LYS A 126 15.30 -10.39 -3.51
CA LYS A 126 13.96 -10.50 -2.91
C LYS A 126 13.37 -11.90 -3.14
N VAL A 127 13.49 -12.46 -4.34
CA VAL A 127 13.06 -13.83 -4.64
C VAL A 127 13.75 -14.85 -3.74
N LEU A 128 15.07 -14.77 -3.61
CA LEU A 128 15.84 -15.70 -2.77
C LEU A 128 15.51 -15.55 -1.29
N LEU A 129 15.29 -14.31 -0.81
CA LEU A 129 14.97 -14.05 0.59
C LEU A 129 13.62 -14.64 0.99
N PHE A 130 12.57 -14.36 0.20
CA PHE A 130 11.20 -14.74 0.54
C PHE A 130 10.78 -16.12 0.03
N GLY A 131 11.55 -16.71 -0.90
CA GLY A 131 11.37 -18.10 -1.31
C GLY A 131 11.91 -19.10 -0.27
N ARG A 132 12.92 -18.73 0.53
CA ARG A 132 13.48 -19.59 1.58
C ARG A 132 12.55 -19.84 2.76
N SER A 133 11.56 -18.97 2.94
CA SER A 133 10.60 -19.00 4.07
C SER A 133 9.31 -19.75 3.76
N LEU A 134 9.24 -20.45 2.63
CA LEU A 134 8.09 -21.23 2.15
C LEU A 134 8.36 -22.72 2.29
#